data_AF-A0AAN7YU78-F1
#
_entry.id   AF-A0AAN7YU78-F1
#
_cell.length_a   1.000
_cell.length_b   1.000
_cell.length_c   1.000
_cell.angle_alpha   90.00
_cell.angle_beta   90.00
_cell.angle_gamma   90.00
#
_symmetry.space_group_name_H-M   'P 1'
#
loop_
_entity.id
_entity.type
_entity.pdbx_description
1 polymer ?
#
loop_
_entity_poly.entity_id
_entity_poly.type
_entity_poly.pdbx_seq_one_letter_code
_entity_poly.pdbx_strand_id
1 'polypeptide(L)'
;MFSKKISLYNKSNGKKDNSSKVFLFVILFVILVIVFVQSLSISQFNSEMSQTTQMSTTELNNNNNDNLNIVNNNNNNNNNNNNNNNDNNENNNNNNNSNDDKELLKKQHEEFRQAEEKADKGKNLPYSTRTYATRKPKPKSEEQLENERLTLLEKEILRRRVLKEFQDEVEILKKLDFDPGYASLPFLPDYKAPTGDELEEKIKDTTWKLTKKENPFYLPKPHIFIHVPKAAGSSLGSIFKRNEKRDKFAHHWKHPSYQELDSTMNKDSIFGHIRYGLHFYFEENDPTRVPENKYGLNKYSYMTMLREPVDRVISNYYYHRQNRKDPFHDLAMNNNLTEWIKVAAAGNNEQARMICGMGWENFGNQTIYDIALHHLKHTFKFVGITEHFTESLVLLSHYSGFQNIRYSKVNTGKQRVSVDKIPDDLRKEIEERNWIDVALYKMALEIYNKQIDQIGREFFEQEVASYKDRYLSGKYKVPNILQTTKPSQNSEPDRIIQSQYIS
;
A
#
# COMPACT_ATOMS: atom_id res chain seq x y z
N MET A 1 4.91 6.56 -43.03
CA MET A 1 5.64 7.71 -43.63
C MET A 1 6.22 8.48 -42.45
N PHE A 2 7.51 8.49 -42.12
CA PHE A 2 8.71 8.64 -42.91
C PHE A 2 9.82 7.69 -42.41
N SER A 3 10.49 7.01 -43.34
CA SER A 3 11.84 6.49 -43.13
C SER A 3 12.82 7.46 -43.79
N LYS A 4 13.90 7.82 -43.11
CA LYS A 4 15.13 8.26 -43.77
C LYS A 4 16.33 7.97 -42.86
N LYS A 5 17.02 6.89 -43.21
CA LYS A 5 18.40 6.60 -42.81
C LYS A 5 19.27 7.81 -43.18
N ILE A 6 20.02 8.35 -42.23
CA ILE A 6 21.15 9.22 -42.51
C ILE A 6 22.42 8.42 -42.25
N SER A 7 23.15 8.20 -43.34
CA SER A 7 24.46 7.57 -43.41
C SER A 7 25.52 8.52 -42.86
N LEU A 8 26.31 8.06 -41.88
CA LEU A 8 27.53 8.72 -41.43
C LEU A 8 28.71 8.23 -42.28
N TYR A 9 29.26 9.12 -43.10
CA TYR A 9 30.65 9.02 -43.55
C TYR A 9 31.19 10.42 -43.82
N ASN A 10 32.20 10.84 -43.06
CA ASN A 10 33.28 11.61 -43.62
C ASN A 10 34.54 11.48 -42.76
N LYS A 11 35.62 11.11 -43.43
CA LYS A 11 36.96 10.92 -42.90
C LYS A 11 37.79 12.14 -43.31
N SER A 12 38.58 12.64 -42.35
CA SER A 12 39.74 13.53 -42.54
C SER A 12 39.49 14.97 -43.00
N ASN A 13 39.73 15.94 -42.10
CA ASN A 13 40.81 16.92 -42.28
C ASN A 13 41.12 17.65 -40.97
N GLY A 14 42.41 17.74 -40.65
CA GLY A 14 42.93 18.29 -39.39
C GLY A 14 42.68 19.79 -39.21
N LYS A 15 41.55 20.13 -38.60
CA LYS A 15 41.35 21.37 -37.81
C LYS A 15 40.65 20.99 -36.51
N LYS A 16 41.13 21.51 -35.38
CA LYS A 16 40.48 21.36 -34.07
C LYS A 16 39.05 21.87 -34.17
N ASP A 17 38.11 20.93 -34.25
CA ASP A 17 36.69 21.24 -34.35
C ASP A 17 36.16 21.69 -32.98
N ASN A 18 35.87 22.98 -32.85
CA ASN A 18 35.27 23.56 -31.65
C ASN A 18 33.75 23.29 -31.57
N SER A 19 33.15 22.60 -32.55
CA SER A 19 31.71 22.27 -32.57
C SER A 19 31.26 21.50 -31.33
N SER A 20 32.10 20.57 -30.83
CA SER A 20 31.83 19.80 -29.61
C SER A 20 31.72 20.69 -28.36
N LYS A 21 32.53 21.75 -28.26
CA LYS A 21 32.49 22.69 -27.13
C LYS A 21 31.28 23.61 -27.21
N VAL A 22 30.93 24.06 -28.41
CA VAL A 22 29.73 24.86 -28.65
C VAL A 22 28.48 24.03 -28.36
N PHE A 23 28.42 22.77 -28.78
CA PHE A 23 27.32 21.86 -28.50
C PHE A 23 27.17 21.56 -27.00
N LEU A 24 28.29 21.35 -26.29
CA LEU A 24 28.28 21.17 -24.84
C LEU A 24 27.80 22.44 -24.10
N PHE A 25 28.20 23.63 -24.58
CA PHE A 25 27.78 24.90 -24.02
C PHE A 25 26.28 25.17 -24.23
N VAL A 26 25.73 24.81 -25.40
CA VAL A 26 24.29 24.89 -25.68
C VAL A 26 23.50 23.96 -24.77
N ILE A 27 23.98 22.73 -24.55
CA ILE A 27 23.32 21.78 -23.62
C ILE A 27 23.35 22.31 -22.18
N LEU A 28 24.51 22.81 -21.72
CA LEU A 28 24.64 23.42 -20.38
C LEU A 28 23.72 24.63 -20.21
N PHE A 29 23.60 25.47 -21.24
CA PHE A 29 22.71 26.62 -21.24
C PHE A 29 21.23 26.22 -21.18
N VAL A 30 20.82 25.21 -21.96
CA VAL A 30 19.44 24.67 -21.92
C VAL A 30 19.12 24.07 -20.56
N ILE A 31 20.04 23.33 -19.95
CA ILE A 31 19.87 22.80 -18.59
C ILE A 31 19.71 23.94 -17.57
N LEU A 32 20.56 24.98 -17.66
CA LEU A 32 20.45 26.17 -16.79
C LEU A 32 19.11 26.89 -16.94
N VAL A 33 18.61 27.04 -18.17
CA VAL A 33 17.29 27.63 -18.43
C VAL A 33 16.18 26.75 -17.86
N ILE A 34 16.25 25.43 -18.00
CA ILE A 34 15.24 24.51 -17.42
C ILE A 34 15.24 24.59 -15.89
N VAL A 35 16.42 24.59 -15.26
CA VAL A 35 16.56 24.73 -13.80
C VAL A 35 16.03 26.08 -13.32
N PHE A 36 16.30 27.16 -14.06
CA PHE A 36 15.82 28.50 -13.74
C PHE A 36 14.29 28.64 -13.90
N VAL A 37 13.71 28.03 -14.93
CA VAL A 37 12.25 27.98 -15.11
C VAL A 37 11.60 27.15 -14.01
N GLN A 38 12.20 26.01 -13.63
CA GLN A 38 11.71 25.20 -12.50
C GLN A 38 11.79 25.96 -11.17
N SER A 39 12.85 26.73 -10.91
CA SER A 39 12.96 27.51 -9.68
C SER A 39 11.97 28.68 -9.63
N LEU A 40 11.67 29.30 -10.77
CA LEU A 40 10.61 30.31 -10.89
C LEU A 40 9.22 29.71 -10.65
N SER A 41 8.91 28.54 -11.22
CA SER A 41 7.64 27.84 -10.99
C SER A 41 7.47 27.41 -9.53
N ILE A 42 8.53 26.96 -8.87
CA ILE A 42 8.52 26.61 -7.43
C ILE A 42 8.33 27.86 -6.57
N SER A 43 8.95 28.99 -6.94
CA SER A 43 8.77 30.26 -6.23
C SER A 43 7.34 30.81 -6.36
N GLN A 44 6.72 30.71 -7.53
CA GLN A 44 5.32 31.09 -7.73
C GLN A 44 4.37 30.19 -6.94
N PHE A 45 4.61 28.87 -6.98
CA PHE A 45 3.86 27.86 -6.22
C PHE A 45 3.89 28.13 -4.70
N ASN A 46 5.05 28.46 -4.14
CA ASN A 46 5.16 28.77 -2.70
C ASN A 46 4.44 30.08 -2.32
N SER A 47 4.35 31.05 -3.25
CA SER A 47 3.66 32.32 -3.01
C SER A 47 2.13 32.16 -3.05
N GLU A 48 1.60 31.37 -3.99
CA GLU A 48 0.16 31.08 -4.10
C GLU A 48 -0.33 30.25 -2.91
N MET A 49 0.48 29.29 -2.45
CA MET A 49 0.16 28.48 -1.29
C MET A 49 0.13 29.32 0.00
N SER A 50 1.06 30.27 0.16
CA SER A 50 1.10 31.18 1.32
C SER A 50 -0.11 32.15 1.37
N GLN A 51 -0.58 32.62 0.22
CA GLN A 51 -1.77 33.48 0.13
C GLN A 51 -3.07 32.72 0.43
N THR A 52 -3.15 31.46 -0.02
CA THR A 52 -4.30 30.59 0.22
C THR A 52 -4.43 30.24 1.71
N THR A 53 -3.30 30.03 2.39
CA THR A 53 -3.27 29.78 3.85
C THR A 53 -3.71 31.02 4.66
N GLN A 54 -3.34 32.24 4.25
CA GLN A 54 -3.75 33.47 4.94
C GLN A 54 -5.24 33.80 4.78
N MET A 55 -5.82 33.58 3.59
CA MET A 55 -7.27 33.77 3.38
C MET A 55 -8.11 32.80 4.23
N SER A 56 -7.72 31.52 4.30
CA SER A 56 -8.43 30.51 5.10
C SER A 56 -8.43 30.81 6.60
N THR A 57 -7.34 31.36 7.14
CA THR A 57 -7.27 31.77 8.56
C THR A 57 -8.11 33.00 8.90
N THR A 58 -8.41 33.85 7.91
CA THR A 58 -9.17 35.10 8.12
C THR A 58 -10.69 34.85 8.11
N GLU A 59 -11.17 33.92 7.28
CA GLU A 59 -12.60 33.56 7.22
C GLU A 59 -13.09 32.75 8.44
N LEU A 60 -12.20 31.98 9.07
CA LEU A 60 -12.53 31.21 10.30
C LEU A 60 -12.72 32.08 11.55
N ASN A 61 -12.15 33.29 11.59
CA ASN A 61 -12.26 34.18 12.75
C ASN A 61 -13.51 35.07 12.74
N ASN A 62 -14.18 35.25 11.60
CA ASN A 62 -15.32 36.18 11.48
C ASN A 62 -16.70 35.55 11.72
N ASN A 63 -16.83 34.21 11.77
CA ASN A 63 -18.14 33.54 11.85
C ASN A 63 -18.57 33.07 13.25
N ASN A 64 -17.86 33.46 14.33
CA ASN A 64 -18.14 32.96 15.69
C ASN A 64 -18.90 33.94 16.61
N ASN A 65 -19.50 35.02 16.10
CA ASN A 65 -20.07 36.06 16.98
C ASN A 65 -21.58 36.33 16.91
N ASP A 66 -22.40 35.58 16.15
CA ASP A 66 -23.85 35.81 16.16
C ASP A 66 -24.66 34.51 16.14
N ASN A 67 -25.12 34.09 17.33
CA ASN A 67 -26.51 33.66 17.63
C ASN A 67 -26.56 32.69 18.81
N LEU A 68 -26.95 33.21 19.97
CA LEU A 68 -27.38 32.41 21.12
C LEU A 68 -28.60 33.11 21.72
N ASN A 69 -29.80 32.61 21.40
CA ASN A 69 -30.99 32.77 22.22
C ASN A 69 -32.16 31.91 21.70
N ILE A 70 -32.94 31.40 22.66
CA ILE A 70 -34.37 31.03 22.62
C ILE A 70 -34.70 29.56 23.04
N VAL A 71 -35.05 29.47 24.34
CA VAL A 71 -36.23 28.82 24.98
C VAL A 71 -36.23 27.32 25.30
N ASN A 72 -36.13 27.06 26.61
CA ASN A 72 -36.64 25.90 27.36
C ASN A 72 -38.14 26.02 27.64
N ASN A 73 -38.89 24.90 27.62
CA ASN A 73 -40.06 24.71 28.49
C ASN A 73 -40.51 23.24 28.63
N ASN A 74 -40.56 22.78 29.88
CA ASN A 74 -41.54 21.90 30.57
C ASN A 74 -41.99 20.54 30.00
N ASN A 75 -41.84 19.45 30.79
CA ASN A 75 -42.90 18.98 31.71
C ASN A 75 -42.51 17.76 32.58
N ASN A 76 -43.05 17.77 33.80
CA ASN A 76 -43.02 16.74 34.86
C ASN A 76 -43.96 15.55 34.59
N ASN A 77 -43.65 14.36 35.14
CA ASN A 77 -44.59 13.60 35.98
C ASN A 77 -43.94 12.44 36.79
N ASN A 78 -44.42 12.29 38.03
CA ASN A 78 -44.07 11.32 39.07
C ASN A 78 -44.63 9.89 38.84
N ASN A 79 -43.95 8.83 39.33
CA ASN A 79 -44.41 8.03 40.48
C ASN A 79 -43.47 6.86 40.89
N ASN A 80 -43.48 6.58 42.19
CA ASN A 80 -42.76 5.56 42.98
C ASN A 80 -43.18 4.09 42.71
N ASN A 81 -42.25 3.13 42.80
CA ASN A 81 -42.05 2.21 43.96
C ASN A 81 -41.13 0.99 43.64
N ASN A 82 -40.22 0.70 44.59
CA ASN A 82 -39.57 -0.57 45.03
C ASN A 82 -39.70 -1.81 44.12
N ASN A 83 -38.65 -2.61 43.81
CA ASN A 83 -37.78 -3.37 44.72
C ASN A 83 -36.80 -4.24 43.90
N ASN A 84 -35.60 -4.47 44.46
CA ASN A 84 -34.68 -5.62 44.31
C ASN A 84 -34.03 -5.98 42.95
N ASN A 85 -32.71 -5.71 42.93
CA ASN A 85 -31.58 -6.52 42.44
C ASN A 85 -31.64 -7.13 41.03
N ASN A 86 -31.03 -6.44 40.06
CA ASN A 86 -29.84 -6.92 39.32
C ASN A 86 -29.38 -5.86 38.27
N ASP A 87 -28.08 -5.89 37.99
CA ASP A 87 -27.37 -5.39 36.79
C ASP A 87 -27.17 -3.88 36.49
N ASN A 88 -25.90 -3.61 36.14
CA ASN A 88 -25.33 -2.58 35.24
C ASN A 88 -25.45 -1.08 35.58
N ASN A 89 -24.31 -0.37 35.61
CA ASN A 89 -23.82 0.48 34.51
C ASN A 89 -22.75 1.49 34.98
N GLU A 90 -21.77 1.76 34.12
CA GLU A 90 -21.54 3.13 33.67
C GLU A 90 -20.98 3.10 32.24
N ASN A 91 -21.90 3.15 31.29
CA ASN A 91 -21.66 3.61 29.94
C ASN A 91 -22.78 4.59 29.61
N ASN A 92 -22.44 5.88 29.52
CA ASN A 92 -23.14 6.86 28.71
C ASN A 92 -22.27 8.10 28.58
N ASN A 93 -21.77 8.35 27.37
CA ASN A 93 -22.11 9.60 26.72
C ASN A 93 -21.95 9.50 25.20
N ASN A 94 -23.02 9.92 24.54
CA ASN A 94 -23.25 9.99 23.12
C ASN A 94 -22.55 11.19 22.48
N ASN A 95 -22.23 11.01 21.20
CA ASN A 95 -22.30 11.97 20.09
C ASN A 95 -21.73 13.38 20.31
N ASN A 96 -20.49 13.58 19.87
CA ASN A 96 -20.00 14.83 19.24
C ASN A 96 -18.67 14.59 18.47
N ASN A 97 -18.62 13.62 17.55
CA ASN A 97 -17.37 13.20 16.90
C ASN A 97 -16.84 14.11 15.76
N SER A 98 -17.35 15.32 15.55
CA SER A 98 -16.81 16.21 14.50
C SER A 98 -15.63 17.08 14.96
N ASN A 99 -15.49 17.34 16.26
CA ASN A 99 -14.45 18.22 16.79
C ASN A 99 -13.19 17.45 17.20
N ASP A 100 -13.36 16.23 17.69
CA ASP A 100 -12.25 15.35 18.10
C ASP A 100 -11.36 14.96 16.90
N ASP A 101 -11.93 14.73 15.73
CA ASP A 101 -11.17 14.44 14.51
C ASP A 101 -10.38 15.66 14.01
N LYS A 102 -10.93 16.87 14.13
CA LYS A 102 -10.23 18.12 13.78
C LYS A 102 -9.13 18.47 14.78
N GLU A 103 -9.35 18.18 16.06
CA GLU A 103 -8.36 18.38 17.13
C GLU A 103 -7.23 17.35 17.05
N LEU A 104 -7.55 16.10 16.69
CA LEU A 104 -6.57 15.08 16.35
C LEU A 104 -5.74 15.48 15.13
N LEU A 105 -6.36 16.00 14.07
CA LEU A 105 -5.65 16.47 12.87
C LEU A 105 -4.73 17.66 13.15
N LYS A 106 -5.16 18.59 14.03
CA LYS A 106 -4.37 19.73 14.49
C LYS A 106 -3.19 19.28 15.36
N LYS A 107 -3.42 18.34 16.28
CA LYS A 107 -2.37 17.75 17.10
C LYS A 107 -1.33 17.01 16.25
N GLN A 108 -1.80 16.27 15.23
CA GLN A 108 -0.93 15.62 14.24
C GLN A 108 -0.14 16.64 13.41
N HIS A 109 -0.72 17.79 13.06
CA HIS A 109 -0.03 18.91 12.39
C HIS A 109 1.02 19.59 13.28
N GLU A 110 0.78 19.70 14.58
CA GLU A 110 1.73 20.27 15.54
C GLU A 110 2.91 19.29 15.79
N GLU A 111 2.60 18.00 15.95
CA GLU A 111 3.58 16.92 15.99
C GLU A 111 4.41 16.87 14.68
N PHE A 112 3.76 17.14 13.53
CA PHE A 112 4.40 17.28 12.22
C PHE A 112 5.41 18.44 12.18
N ARG A 113 5.02 19.66 12.58
CA ARG A 113 5.94 20.80 12.63
C ARG A 113 7.17 20.51 13.49
N GLN A 114 6.97 19.87 14.64
CA GLN A 114 8.07 19.51 15.53
C GLN A 114 8.96 18.39 14.97
N ALA A 115 8.40 17.44 14.22
CA ALA A 115 9.16 16.38 13.54
C ALA A 115 9.92 16.92 12.33
N GLU A 116 9.33 17.82 11.56
CA GLU A 116 9.94 18.50 10.42
C GLU A 116 11.10 19.39 10.88
N GLU A 117 10.91 20.21 11.91
CA GLU A 117 11.99 21.04 12.50
C GLU A 117 13.15 20.21 13.07
N LYS A 118 12.89 18.97 13.50
CA LYS A 118 13.93 18.01 13.92
C LYS A 118 14.61 17.34 12.73
N ALA A 119 13.86 16.99 11.70
CA ALA A 119 14.37 16.37 10.46
C ALA A 119 15.21 17.36 9.64
N ASP A 120 14.82 18.64 9.58
CA ASP A 120 15.55 19.70 8.86
C ASP A 120 16.89 20.06 9.53
N LYS A 121 17.04 19.78 10.85
CA LYS A 121 18.34 19.83 11.53
C LYS A 121 19.28 18.70 11.09
N GLY A 122 18.76 17.65 10.45
CA GLY A 122 19.49 16.58 9.78
C GLY A 122 19.74 16.88 8.30
N LYS A 123 20.60 17.88 8.03
CA LYS A 123 21.10 18.34 6.71
C LYS A 123 21.00 17.33 5.56
N ASN A 124 20.59 17.85 4.40
CA ASN A 124 20.85 17.36 3.03
C ASN A 124 22.15 16.53 2.92
N LEU A 125 22.03 15.21 3.03
CA LEU A 125 23.10 14.27 2.73
C LEU A 125 22.90 13.77 1.29
N PRO A 126 23.89 13.91 0.39
CA PRO A 126 23.81 13.34 -0.94
C PRO A 126 23.81 11.81 -0.81
N TYR A 127 22.64 11.19 -0.98
CA TYR A 127 22.49 9.74 -0.98
C TYR A 127 23.30 9.17 -2.15
N SER A 128 24.33 8.39 -1.82
CA SER A 128 25.14 7.71 -2.81
C SER A 128 24.32 6.60 -3.47
N THR A 129 23.94 6.79 -4.73
CA THR A 129 23.48 5.71 -5.63
C THR A 129 24.67 4.97 -6.26
N ARG A 130 25.82 4.89 -5.56
CA ARG A 130 27.09 4.44 -6.15
C ARG A 130 27.09 2.92 -6.40
N THR A 131 26.79 2.57 -7.65
CA THR A 131 27.26 1.40 -8.43
C THR A 131 27.51 0.10 -7.66
N TYR A 132 26.51 -0.79 -7.67
CA TYR A 132 26.71 -2.22 -7.41
C TYR A 132 27.28 -2.88 -8.68
N ALA A 133 28.57 -3.18 -8.66
CA ALA A 133 29.23 -3.91 -9.72
C ALA A 133 29.48 -5.36 -9.27
N THR A 134 28.65 -6.30 -9.71
CA THR A 134 29.08 -7.70 -9.91
C THR A 134 28.51 -8.22 -11.23
N ARG A 135 29.42 -8.46 -12.20
CA ARG A 135 29.26 -8.65 -13.67
C ARG A 135 28.99 -7.38 -14.47
N LYS A 136 29.83 -7.12 -15.50
CA LYS A 136 29.48 -6.22 -16.60
C LYS A 136 28.14 -6.70 -17.17
N PRO A 137 27.06 -5.91 -17.09
CA PRO A 137 25.81 -6.30 -17.70
C PRO A 137 26.05 -6.52 -19.19
N LYS A 138 25.46 -7.57 -19.76
CA LYS A 138 25.46 -7.74 -21.22
C LYS A 138 24.93 -6.44 -21.84
N PRO A 139 25.52 -5.96 -22.95
CA PRO A 139 24.99 -4.79 -23.63
C PRO A 139 23.50 -5.05 -23.95
N LYS A 140 22.65 -4.12 -23.55
CA LYS A 140 21.21 -4.20 -23.80
C LYS A 140 20.96 -4.01 -25.29
N SER A 141 19.97 -4.70 -25.85
CA SER A 141 19.51 -4.43 -27.22
C SER A 141 18.89 -3.03 -27.32
N GLU A 142 18.79 -2.49 -28.52
CA GLU A 142 18.09 -1.22 -28.77
C GLU A 142 16.64 -1.28 -28.26
N GLU A 143 15.96 -2.41 -28.48
CA GLU A 143 14.61 -2.66 -27.97
C GLU A 143 14.54 -2.62 -26.43
N GLN A 144 15.52 -3.20 -25.74
CA GLN A 144 15.58 -3.16 -24.28
C GLN A 144 15.81 -1.74 -23.75
N LEU A 145 16.67 -0.97 -24.42
CA LEU A 145 16.91 0.44 -24.06
C LEU A 145 15.66 1.29 -24.30
N GLU A 146 14.95 1.06 -25.41
CA GLU A 146 13.72 1.78 -25.70
C GLU A 146 12.60 1.44 -24.71
N ASN A 147 12.42 0.17 -24.35
CA ASN A 147 11.45 -0.22 -23.33
C ASN A 147 11.78 0.41 -21.95
N GLU A 148 13.05 0.51 -21.58
CA GLU A 148 13.45 1.20 -20.36
C GLU A 148 13.13 2.70 -20.41
N ARG A 149 13.38 3.34 -21.56
CA ARG A 149 13.03 4.75 -21.78
C ARG A 149 11.52 4.97 -21.67
N LEU A 150 10.72 4.13 -22.32
CA LEU A 150 9.25 4.18 -22.26
C LEU A 150 8.74 3.92 -20.84
N THR A 151 9.32 2.97 -20.12
CA THR A 151 8.96 2.68 -18.72
C THR A 151 9.25 3.87 -17.80
N LEU A 152 10.35 4.60 -18.02
CA LEU A 152 10.66 5.81 -17.26
C LEU A 152 9.71 6.96 -17.60
N LEU A 153 9.39 7.14 -18.87
CA LEU A 153 8.41 8.14 -19.32
C LEU A 153 7.03 7.85 -18.73
N GLU A 154 6.60 6.59 -18.77
CA GLU A 154 5.32 6.15 -18.23
C GLU A 154 5.22 6.36 -16.72
N LYS A 155 6.30 6.07 -15.99
CA LYS A 155 6.38 6.37 -14.55
C LYS A 155 6.11 7.85 -14.25
N GLU A 156 6.63 8.76 -15.08
CA GLU A 156 6.43 10.19 -14.92
C GLU A 156 5.00 10.63 -15.31
N ILE A 157 4.42 10.04 -16.37
CA ILE A 157 3.02 10.25 -16.74
C ILE A 157 2.12 9.84 -15.58
N LEU A 158 2.32 8.64 -15.04
CA LEU A 158 1.54 8.10 -13.93
C LEU A 158 1.65 8.99 -12.68
N ARG A 159 2.86 9.48 -12.36
CA ARG A 159 3.07 10.40 -11.25
C ARG A 159 2.22 11.66 -11.37
N ARG A 160 2.13 12.26 -12.57
CA ARG A 160 1.30 13.46 -12.79
C ARG A 160 -0.19 13.16 -12.67
N ARG A 161 -0.63 11.99 -13.16
CA ARG A 161 -2.03 11.55 -13.04
C ARG A 161 -2.44 11.38 -11.59
N VAL A 162 -1.62 10.70 -10.79
CA VAL A 162 -1.87 10.52 -9.35
C VAL A 162 -1.94 11.87 -8.62
N LEU A 163 -1.01 12.81 -8.91
CA LEU A 163 -1.06 14.13 -8.28
C LEU A 163 -2.33 14.90 -8.66
N LYS A 164 -2.73 14.82 -9.94
CA LYS A 164 -3.95 15.46 -10.42
C LYS A 164 -5.20 14.83 -9.80
N GLU A 165 -5.30 13.52 -9.76
CA GLU A 165 -6.42 12.81 -9.11
C GLU A 165 -6.55 13.22 -7.65
N PHE A 166 -5.46 13.23 -6.88
CA PHE A 166 -5.48 13.72 -5.51
C PHE A 166 -6.02 15.15 -5.39
N GLN A 167 -5.57 16.07 -6.25
CA GLN A 167 -6.06 17.45 -6.25
C GLN A 167 -7.56 17.54 -6.57
N ASP A 168 -8.00 16.80 -7.59
CA ASP A 168 -9.40 16.76 -8.00
C ASP A 168 -10.28 16.16 -6.89
N GLU A 169 -9.84 15.08 -6.23
CA GLU A 169 -10.54 14.43 -5.12
C GLU A 169 -10.61 15.35 -3.88
N VAL A 170 -9.55 16.11 -3.57
CA VAL A 170 -9.59 17.10 -2.48
C VAL A 170 -10.65 18.18 -2.76
N GLU A 171 -10.76 18.66 -4.00
CA GLU A 171 -11.78 19.64 -4.37
C GLU A 171 -13.20 19.05 -4.38
N ILE A 172 -13.34 17.76 -4.69
CA ILE A 172 -14.61 17.03 -4.51
C ILE A 172 -14.98 16.98 -3.04
N LEU A 173 -14.08 16.56 -2.17
CA LEU A 173 -14.32 16.41 -0.73
C LEU A 173 -14.70 17.74 -0.07
N LYS A 174 -14.07 18.86 -0.46
CA LYS A 174 -14.42 20.21 0.04
C LYS A 174 -15.86 20.63 -0.27
N LYS A 175 -16.44 20.10 -1.34
CA LYS A 175 -17.81 20.41 -1.77
C LYS A 175 -18.85 19.50 -1.13
N LEU A 176 -18.44 18.46 -0.41
CA LEU A 176 -19.34 17.60 0.34
C LEU A 176 -19.66 18.25 1.68
N ASP A 177 -20.94 18.26 2.06
CA ASP A 177 -21.39 18.74 3.37
C ASP A 177 -21.07 17.76 4.52
N PHE A 178 -20.43 16.63 4.23
CA PHE A 178 -20.09 15.57 5.19
C PHE A 178 -18.81 14.83 4.79
N ASP A 179 -18.16 14.19 5.76
CA ASP A 179 -17.05 13.27 5.49
C ASP A 179 -17.59 11.92 4.99
N PRO A 180 -17.22 11.45 3.78
CA PRO A 180 -17.65 10.15 3.27
C PRO A 180 -17.09 8.97 4.07
N GLY A 181 -16.14 9.20 4.98
CA GLY A 181 -15.52 8.19 5.83
C GLY A 181 -14.46 7.37 5.10
N TYR A 182 -14.15 6.20 5.67
CA TYR A 182 -13.17 5.27 5.10
C TYR A 182 -13.76 4.47 3.93
N ALA A 183 -13.03 4.40 2.82
CA ALA A 183 -13.42 3.59 1.65
C ALA A 183 -13.52 2.09 1.94
N SER A 184 -12.84 1.63 2.99
CA SER A 184 -12.94 0.26 3.51
C SER A 184 -14.22 -0.02 4.30
N LEU A 185 -15.03 1.00 4.60
CA LEU A 185 -16.26 0.89 5.37
C LEU A 185 -17.47 1.30 4.50
N PRO A 186 -17.93 0.44 3.57
CA PRO A 186 -19.06 0.77 2.71
C PRO A 186 -20.33 1.04 3.53
N PHE A 187 -21.17 1.96 3.09
CA PHE A 187 -22.45 2.20 3.74
C PHE A 187 -23.40 1.02 3.51
N LEU A 188 -23.73 0.28 4.58
CA LEU A 188 -24.53 -0.95 4.56
C LEU A 188 -25.65 -0.88 5.62
N PRO A 189 -26.71 -0.08 5.41
CA PRO A 189 -27.75 0.15 6.42
C PRO A 189 -28.56 -1.11 6.76
N ASP A 190 -28.68 -2.03 5.80
CA ASP A 190 -29.47 -3.27 5.95
C ASP A 190 -28.64 -4.44 6.49
N TYR A 191 -27.32 -4.28 6.64
CA TYR A 191 -26.47 -5.35 7.13
C TYR A 191 -26.64 -5.55 8.64
N LYS A 192 -26.83 -6.80 9.03
CA LYS A 192 -26.76 -7.25 10.42
C LYS A 192 -25.79 -8.41 10.50
N ALA A 193 -24.93 -8.40 11.51
CA ALA A 193 -24.03 -9.51 11.76
C ALA A 193 -24.85 -10.80 12.04
N PRO A 194 -24.46 -11.95 11.46
CA PRO A 194 -25.09 -13.23 11.75
C PRO A 194 -25.03 -13.54 13.25
N THR A 195 -26.09 -14.18 13.77
CA THR A 195 -26.17 -14.64 15.17
C THR A 195 -26.83 -16.02 15.24
N GLY A 196 -26.68 -16.73 16.37
CA GLY A 196 -27.31 -18.03 16.58
C GLY A 196 -26.96 -19.07 15.49
N ASP A 197 -27.98 -19.76 14.98
CA ASP A 197 -27.81 -20.82 13.98
C ASP A 197 -27.19 -20.30 12.66
N GLU A 198 -27.53 -19.07 12.24
CA GLU A 198 -26.99 -18.47 11.01
C GLU A 198 -25.47 -18.25 11.12
N LEU A 199 -25.02 -17.80 12.30
CA LEU A 199 -23.59 -17.64 12.59
C LEU A 199 -22.87 -18.98 12.45
N GLU A 200 -23.40 -20.04 13.05
CA GLU A 200 -22.79 -21.37 12.97
C GLU A 200 -22.70 -21.89 11.54
N GLU A 201 -23.77 -21.71 10.76
CA GLU A 201 -23.83 -22.11 9.35
C GLU A 201 -22.77 -21.38 8.53
N LYS A 202 -22.67 -20.05 8.67
CA LYS A 202 -21.70 -19.22 7.94
C LYS A 202 -20.25 -19.47 8.34
N ILE A 203 -19.98 -19.94 9.56
CA ILE A 203 -18.64 -20.40 9.99
C ILE A 203 -18.29 -21.76 9.37
N LYS A 204 -19.28 -22.65 9.23
CA LYS A 204 -19.09 -24.01 8.67
C LYS A 204 -18.85 -23.93 7.16
N ASP A 205 -19.66 -23.16 6.45
CA ASP A 205 -19.57 -22.96 5.00
C ASP A 205 -19.26 -21.49 4.67
N THR A 206 -18.08 -21.23 4.08
CA THR A 206 -17.62 -19.89 3.71
C THR A 206 -17.96 -19.50 2.26
N THR A 207 -18.70 -20.33 1.52
CA THR A 207 -19.02 -20.09 0.11
C THR A 207 -19.93 -18.88 -0.10
N TRP A 208 -20.71 -18.48 0.90
CA TRP A 208 -21.50 -17.24 0.88
C TRP A 208 -20.65 -15.98 0.63
N LYS A 209 -19.33 -16.04 0.89
CA LYS A 209 -18.40 -14.93 0.64
C LYS A 209 -18.09 -14.70 -0.84
N LEU A 210 -18.46 -15.63 -1.73
CA LEU A 210 -18.05 -15.63 -3.15
C LEU A 210 -18.81 -14.64 -4.03
N THR A 211 -19.97 -14.13 -3.58
CA THR A 211 -20.84 -13.31 -4.42
C THR A 211 -21.32 -12.06 -3.69
N LYS A 212 -21.52 -10.96 -4.43
CA LYS A 212 -22.07 -9.71 -3.87
C LYS A 212 -23.49 -9.87 -3.32
N LYS A 213 -24.26 -10.82 -3.86
CA LYS A 213 -25.64 -11.09 -3.46
C LYS A 213 -25.72 -11.61 -2.02
N GLU A 214 -24.78 -12.47 -1.63
CA GLU A 214 -24.77 -13.13 -0.32
C GLU A 214 -23.80 -12.47 0.66
N ASN A 215 -22.79 -11.76 0.14
CA ASN A 215 -21.78 -11.06 0.91
C ASN A 215 -21.76 -9.57 0.56
N PRO A 216 -22.29 -8.70 1.43
CA PRO A 216 -22.33 -7.27 1.17
C PRO A 216 -20.94 -6.61 1.17
N PHE A 217 -19.91 -7.25 1.72
CA PHE A 217 -18.53 -6.75 1.72
C PHE A 217 -17.75 -7.14 0.46
N TYR A 218 -18.27 -8.05 -0.37
CA TYR A 218 -17.57 -8.52 -1.56
C TYR A 218 -17.20 -7.35 -2.48
N LEU A 219 -15.91 -7.25 -2.83
CA LEU A 219 -15.37 -6.19 -3.65
C LEU A 219 -15.36 -6.58 -5.14
N PRO A 220 -15.76 -5.65 -6.03
CA PRO A 220 -15.68 -5.88 -7.47
C PRO A 220 -14.22 -6.01 -7.92
N LYS A 221 -14.02 -6.73 -9.02
CA LYS A 221 -12.72 -6.88 -9.69
C LYS A 221 -12.50 -5.72 -10.67
N PRO A 222 -11.25 -5.26 -10.90
CA PRO A 222 -10.02 -5.90 -10.46
C PRO A 222 -9.65 -5.62 -9.00
N HIS A 223 -9.10 -6.63 -8.34
CA HIS A 223 -8.47 -6.53 -7.02
C HIS A 223 -7.02 -6.07 -7.20
N ILE A 224 -6.69 -4.85 -6.73
CA ILE A 224 -5.35 -4.26 -6.87
C ILE A 224 -4.67 -4.26 -5.50
N PHE A 225 -3.87 -5.29 -5.23
CA PHE A 225 -3.19 -5.46 -3.96
C PHE A 225 -1.76 -4.89 -4.00
N ILE A 226 -1.57 -3.73 -3.38
CA ILE A 226 -0.25 -3.11 -3.20
C ILE A 226 0.46 -3.82 -2.05
N HIS A 227 1.44 -4.64 -2.38
CA HIS A 227 2.20 -5.37 -1.37
C HIS A 227 3.45 -4.57 -0.94
N VAL A 228 3.42 -4.09 0.30
CA VAL A 228 4.54 -3.44 0.97
C VAL A 228 5.62 -4.46 1.39
N PRO A 229 6.90 -4.29 0.99
CA PRO A 229 7.99 -5.15 1.43
C PRO A 229 8.00 -5.39 2.93
N LYS A 230 8.13 -6.67 3.29
CA LYS A 230 8.16 -7.16 4.68
C LYS A 230 6.83 -7.06 5.45
N ALA A 231 5.72 -6.84 4.78
CA ALA A 231 4.36 -7.02 5.30
C ALA A 231 3.73 -8.34 4.78
N ALA A 232 4.28 -9.48 5.19
CA ALA A 232 3.80 -10.84 4.89
C ALA A 232 3.64 -11.27 3.40
N GLY A 233 4.42 -10.66 2.49
CA GLY A 233 4.29 -10.86 1.04
C GLY A 233 4.31 -12.28 0.52
N SER A 234 5.27 -13.10 0.97
CA SER A 234 5.42 -14.48 0.47
C SER A 234 4.18 -15.33 0.77
N SER A 235 3.61 -15.18 1.97
CA SER A 235 2.40 -15.90 2.37
C SER A 235 1.19 -15.41 1.58
N LEU A 236 1.00 -14.09 1.48
CA LEU A 236 -0.09 -13.49 0.70
C LEU A 236 -0.03 -13.87 -0.78
N GLY A 237 1.13 -13.78 -1.43
CA GLY A 237 1.28 -14.14 -2.84
C GLY A 237 0.90 -15.61 -3.12
N SER A 238 1.19 -16.52 -2.18
CA SER A 238 0.75 -17.92 -2.25
C SER A 238 -0.77 -18.07 -2.08
N ILE A 239 -1.38 -17.26 -1.21
CA ILE A 239 -2.84 -17.23 -1.02
C ILE A 239 -3.53 -16.72 -2.29
N PHE A 240 -3.11 -15.58 -2.84
CA PHE A 240 -3.65 -15.07 -4.11
C PHE A 240 -3.56 -16.11 -5.23
N LYS A 241 -2.38 -16.72 -5.42
CA LYS A 241 -2.16 -17.76 -6.44
C LYS A 241 -3.07 -18.98 -6.29
N ARG A 242 -3.51 -19.31 -5.07
CA ARG A 242 -4.40 -20.46 -4.81
C ARG A 242 -5.88 -20.13 -4.98
N ASN A 243 -6.25 -18.86 -4.90
CA ASN A 243 -7.65 -18.43 -5.01
C ASN A 243 -8.01 -17.90 -6.41
N GLU A 244 -7.00 -17.54 -7.21
CA GLU A 244 -7.22 -16.96 -8.54
C GLU A 244 -6.84 -17.92 -9.67
N LYS A 245 -7.56 -17.80 -10.80
CA LYS A 245 -7.19 -18.50 -12.03
C LYS A 245 -5.87 -17.95 -12.56
N ARG A 246 -5.00 -18.83 -13.05
CA ARG A 246 -3.64 -18.49 -13.49
C ARG A 246 -3.61 -17.40 -14.57
N ASP A 247 -4.55 -17.41 -15.50
CA ASP A 247 -4.70 -16.44 -16.58
C ASP A 247 -5.31 -15.10 -16.11
N LYS A 248 -5.98 -15.09 -14.96
CA LYS A 248 -6.62 -13.92 -14.34
C LYS A 248 -5.81 -13.28 -13.22
N PHE A 249 -4.67 -13.86 -12.85
CA PHE A 249 -3.78 -13.37 -11.80
C PHE A 249 -2.46 -12.84 -12.37
N ALA A 250 -2.01 -11.68 -11.88
CA ALA A 250 -0.67 -11.16 -12.11
C ALA A 250 0.07 -10.93 -10.79
N HIS A 251 1.31 -11.42 -10.71
CA HIS A 251 2.21 -11.18 -9.59
C HIS A 251 3.44 -10.40 -10.06
N HIS A 252 3.59 -9.19 -9.55
CA HIS A 252 4.65 -8.25 -9.94
C HIS A 252 5.69 -8.08 -8.83
N TRP A 253 6.95 -8.46 -9.08
CA TRP A 253 8.08 -8.23 -8.15
C TRP A 253 8.59 -6.78 -8.17
N LYS A 254 8.17 -6.01 -9.16
CA LYS A 254 8.36 -4.57 -9.33
C LYS A 254 7.17 -4.04 -10.11
N HIS A 255 6.88 -2.75 -10.03
CA HIS A 255 5.81 -2.13 -10.82
C HIS A 255 5.95 -2.51 -12.32
N PRO A 256 4.85 -2.89 -13.00
CA PRO A 256 4.88 -3.32 -14.40
C PRO A 256 5.60 -2.29 -15.27
N SER A 257 6.42 -2.80 -16.17
CA SER A 257 7.02 -2.00 -17.24
C SER A 257 5.97 -1.63 -18.29
N TYR A 258 6.32 -0.67 -19.16
CA TYR A 258 5.44 -0.24 -20.24
C TYR A 258 4.92 -1.42 -21.09
N GLN A 259 5.79 -2.38 -21.43
CA GLN A 259 5.42 -3.59 -22.18
C GLN A 259 4.48 -4.55 -21.42
N GLU A 260 4.49 -4.52 -20.09
CA GLU A 260 3.68 -5.44 -19.27
C GLU A 260 2.27 -4.91 -19.02
N LEU A 261 2.05 -3.58 -19.13
CA LEU A 261 0.80 -2.91 -18.74
C LEU A 261 -0.44 -3.53 -19.41
N ASP A 262 -0.44 -3.69 -20.73
CA ASP A 262 -1.58 -4.24 -21.48
C ASP A 262 -1.98 -5.63 -20.98
N SER A 263 -0.98 -6.50 -20.77
CA SER A 263 -1.22 -7.84 -20.22
C SER A 263 -1.74 -7.82 -18.78
N THR A 264 -1.34 -6.82 -17.98
CA THR A 264 -1.77 -6.63 -16.60
C THR A 264 -3.22 -6.11 -16.51
N MET A 265 -3.67 -5.27 -17.45
CA MET A 265 -5.03 -4.71 -17.41
C MET A 265 -6.14 -5.73 -17.71
N ASN A 266 -5.77 -6.84 -18.35
CA ASN A 266 -6.68 -7.95 -18.60
C ASN A 266 -6.85 -8.91 -17.39
N LYS A 267 -6.26 -8.58 -16.23
CA LYS A 267 -6.25 -9.42 -15.02
C LYS A 267 -7.35 -9.01 -14.06
N ASP A 268 -7.87 -9.99 -13.33
CA ASP A 268 -8.87 -9.78 -12.29
C ASP A 268 -8.24 -9.47 -10.93
N SER A 269 -7.02 -9.95 -10.71
CA SER A 269 -6.31 -9.76 -9.46
C SER A 269 -4.83 -9.50 -9.73
N ILE A 270 -4.33 -8.38 -9.20
CA ILE A 270 -2.96 -7.94 -9.30
C ILE A 270 -2.39 -7.87 -7.90
N PHE A 271 -1.25 -8.53 -7.69
CA PHE A 271 -0.55 -8.54 -6.40
C PHE A 271 0.92 -8.23 -6.61
N GLY A 272 1.52 -7.46 -5.69
CA GLY A 272 2.97 -7.37 -5.58
C GLY A 272 3.48 -5.96 -5.35
N HIS A 273 4.74 -5.72 -5.66
CA HIS A 273 5.42 -4.43 -5.43
C HIS A 273 5.06 -3.40 -6.51
N ILE A 274 3.76 -3.12 -6.62
CA ILE A 274 3.17 -2.15 -7.53
C ILE A 274 2.93 -0.82 -6.80
N ARG A 275 3.05 0.28 -7.54
CA ARG A 275 2.68 1.62 -7.09
C ARG A 275 1.20 1.88 -7.35
N TYR A 276 0.61 2.77 -6.56
CA TYR A 276 -0.72 3.32 -6.82
C TYR A 276 -0.81 3.95 -8.23
N GLY A 277 -2.00 3.92 -8.81
CA GLY A 277 -2.30 4.52 -10.13
C GLY A 277 -2.60 3.53 -11.26
N LEU A 278 -2.42 2.21 -11.09
CA LEU A 278 -2.74 1.25 -12.16
C LEU A 278 -4.20 1.33 -12.65
N HIS A 279 -5.12 1.81 -11.81
CA HIS A 279 -6.53 2.00 -12.18
C HIS A 279 -6.74 2.91 -13.40
N PHE A 280 -5.87 3.89 -13.68
CA PHE A 280 -6.01 4.76 -14.85
C PHE A 280 -6.02 3.96 -16.15
N TYR A 281 -5.21 2.91 -16.26
CA TYR A 281 -5.17 2.07 -17.46
C TYR A 281 -6.36 1.11 -17.52
N PHE A 282 -6.93 0.71 -16.38
CA PHE A 282 -8.19 -0.03 -16.37
C PHE A 282 -9.34 0.85 -16.85
N GLU A 283 -9.39 2.13 -16.43
CA GLU A 283 -10.41 3.09 -16.86
C GLU A 283 -10.36 3.33 -18.37
N GLU A 284 -9.15 3.45 -18.93
CA GLU A 284 -8.93 3.61 -20.37
C GLU A 284 -9.31 2.37 -21.18
N ASN A 285 -9.10 1.18 -20.62
CA ASN A 285 -9.38 -0.09 -21.28
C ASN A 285 -10.88 -0.46 -21.23
N ASP A 286 -11.48 -0.38 -20.04
CA ASP A 286 -12.89 -0.65 -19.79
C ASP A 286 -13.40 0.16 -18.58
N PRO A 287 -13.98 1.35 -18.81
CA PRO A 287 -14.48 2.21 -17.73
C PRO A 287 -15.71 1.64 -17.02
N THR A 288 -16.40 0.66 -17.63
CA THR A 288 -17.62 0.05 -17.09
C THR A 288 -17.35 -1.13 -16.15
N ARG A 289 -16.08 -1.55 -16.04
CA ARG A 289 -15.66 -2.73 -15.28
C ARG A 289 -16.01 -2.66 -13.80
N VAL A 290 -15.95 -1.46 -13.22
CA VAL A 290 -16.29 -1.21 -11.82
C VAL A 290 -17.33 -0.09 -11.77
N PRO A 291 -18.42 -0.23 -10.98
CA PRO A 291 -19.41 0.82 -10.84
C PRO A 291 -18.81 2.12 -10.29
N GLU A 292 -19.37 3.25 -10.69
CA GLU A 292 -18.94 4.56 -10.22
C GLU A 292 -19.05 4.70 -8.69
N ASN A 293 -18.11 5.45 -8.13
CA ASN A 293 -18.20 5.88 -6.74
C ASN A 293 -19.23 7.01 -6.65
N LYS A 294 -20.19 6.91 -5.73
CA LYS A 294 -21.26 7.92 -5.54
C LYS A 294 -20.74 9.34 -5.26
N TYR A 295 -19.49 9.46 -4.81
CA TYR A 295 -18.85 10.75 -4.52
C TYR A 295 -17.94 11.24 -5.65
N GLY A 296 -17.75 10.47 -6.72
CA GLY A 296 -16.76 10.79 -7.77
C GLY A 296 -15.30 10.54 -7.36
N LEU A 297 -15.08 9.82 -6.26
CA LEU A 297 -13.75 9.36 -5.83
C LEU A 297 -13.35 8.06 -6.55
N ASN A 298 -12.12 7.60 -6.35
CA ASN A 298 -11.63 6.36 -6.94
C ASN A 298 -12.57 5.17 -6.69
N LYS A 299 -12.94 4.47 -7.77
CA LYS A 299 -13.89 3.35 -7.73
C LYS A 299 -13.24 1.97 -7.62
N TYR A 300 -11.94 1.83 -7.81
CA TYR A 300 -11.28 0.52 -7.91
C TYR A 300 -10.97 -0.12 -6.55
N SER A 301 -10.85 -1.45 -6.54
CA SER A 301 -10.67 -2.23 -5.31
C SER A 301 -9.19 -2.32 -4.91
N TYR A 302 -8.64 -1.19 -4.45
CA TYR A 302 -7.31 -1.14 -3.87
C TYR A 302 -7.27 -1.79 -2.49
N MET A 303 -6.24 -2.58 -2.25
CA MET A 303 -6.05 -3.34 -1.01
C MET A 303 -4.59 -3.32 -0.60
N THR A 304 -4.33 -3.33 0.69
CA THR A 304 -2.96 -3.38 1.23
C THR A 304 -2.90 -4.13 2.55
N MET A 305 -1.69 -4.40 2.98
CA MET A 305 -1.39 -4.89 4.30
C MET A 305 -0.15 -4.15 4.82
N LEU A 306 -0.28 -3.57 6.01
CA LEU A 306 0.75 -2.76 6.64
C LEU A 306 1.34 -3.46 7.85
N ARG A 307 2.44 -2.91 8.34
CA ARG A 307 3.20 -3.41 9.49
C ARG A 307 3.64 -2.26 10.35
N GLU A 308 3.84 -2.50 11.63
CA GLU A 308 4.46 -1.53 12.53
C GLU A 308 5.78 -1.03 11.89
N PRO A 309 5.94 0.30 11.68
CA PRO A 309 7.04 0.85 10.87
C PRO A 309 8.43 0.45 11.34
N VAL A 310 8.70 0.47 12.66
CA VAL A 310 10.02 0.12 13.19
C VAL A 310 10.31 -1.36 12.92
N ASP A 311 9.35 -2.22 13.24
CA ASP A 311 9.42 -3.66 13.03
C ASP A 311 9.67 -4.03 11.56
N ARG A 312 9.01 -3.29 10.66
CA ARG A 312 9.17 -3.42 9.21
C ARG A 312 10.57 -3.03 8.75
N VAL A 313 11.10 -1.89 9.18
CA VAL A 313 12.46 -1.41 8.86
C VAL A 313 13.50 -2.43 9.29
N ILE A 314 13.42 -2.90 10.54
CA ILE A 314 14.33 -3.94 11.08
C ILE A 314 14.19 -5.22 10.25
N SER A 315 12.96 -5.64 9.94
CA SER A 315 12.73 -6.82 9.11
C SER A 315 13.35 -6.71 7.72
N ASN A 316 13.36 -5.50 7.15
CA ASN A 316 13.88 -5.26 5.80
C ASN A 316 15.41 -5.29 5.79
N TYR A 317 16.04 -4.61 6.75
CA TYR A 317 17.48 -4.66 6.95
C TYR A 317 18.01 -6.11 7.06
N TYR A 318 17.41 -6.92 7.95
CA TYR A 318 17.83 -8.32 8.11
C TYR A 318 17.52 -9.19 6.89
N TYR A 319 16.46 -8.88 6.14
CA TYR A 319 16.18 -9.57 4.88
C TYR A 319 17.28 -9.34 3.85
N HIS A 320 17.70 -8.08 3.65
CA HIS A 320 18.81 -7.76 2.75
C HIS A 320 20.11 -8.45 3.20
N ARG A 321 20.41 -8.48 4.50
CA ARG A 321 21.59 -9.22 5.02
C ARG A 321 21.55 -10.72 4.81
N GLN A 322 20.36 -11.34 4.82
CA GLN A 322 20.25 -12.80 4.70
C GLN A 322 20.17 -13.26 3.24
N ASN A 323 19.57 -12.45 2.36
CA ASN A 323 19.37 -12.83 0.97
C ASN A 323 20.58 -12.41 0.11
N ARG A 324 21.54 -13.32 -0.06
CA ARG A 324 22.75 -13.10 -0.90
C ARG A 324 22.48 -12.74 -2.37
N LYS A 325 21.27 -13.00 -2.87
CA LYS A 325 20.87 -12.66 -4.25
C LYS A 325 20.17 -11.30 -4.34
N ASP A 326 19.90 -10.68 -3.20
CA ASP A 326 19.26 -9.38 -3.15
C ASP A 326 20.25 -8.28 -3.60
N PRO A 327 19.83 -7.35 -4.48
CA PRO A 327 20.70 -6.26 -4.94
C PRO A 327 21.23 -5.34 -3.83
N PHE A 328 20.54 -5.27 -2.68
CA PHE A 328 20.92 -4.46 -1.53
C PHE A 328 21.63 -5.27 -0.44
N HIS A 329 21.99 -6.53 -0.71
CA HIS A 329 22.73 -7.38 0.22
C HIS A 329 24.05 -6.74 0.68
N ASP A 330 24.85 -6.27 -0.28
CA ASP A 330 26.15 -5.67 0.01
C ASP A 330 25.99 -4.37 0.83
N LEU A 331 24.97 -3.56 0.51
CA LEU A 331 24.66 -2.34 1.29
C LEU A 331 24.36 -2.68 2.75
N ALA A 332 23.53 -3.69 2.98
CA ALA A 332 23.13 -4.11 4.32
C ALA A 332 24.24 -4.86 5.08
N MET A 333 25.19 -5.47 4.37
CA MET A 333 26.36 -6.11 4.99
C MET A 333 27.46 -5.12 5.36
N ASN A 334 27.61 -4.05 4.58
CA ASN A 334 28.63 -3.01 4.79
C ASN A 334 28.23 -1.94 5.81
N ASN A 335 26.97 -1.92 6.26
CA ASN A 335 26.45 -0.94 7.19
C ASN A 335 25.75 -1.68 8.34
N ASN A 336 26.00 -1.28 9.59
CA ASN A 336 25.15 -1.74 10.70
C ASN A 336 23.75 -1.11 10.59
N LEU A 337 22.79 -1.48 11.46
CA LEU A 337 21.41 -0.99 11.34
C LEU A 337 21.33 0.55 11.45
N THR A 338 22.06 1.14 12.40
CA THR A 338 22.12 2.59 12.62
C THR A 338 22.67 3.35 11.42
N GLU A 339 23.66 2.79 10.72
CA GLU A 339 24.20 3.37 9.48
C GLU A 339 23.25 3.13 8.30
N TRP A 340 22.70 1.92 8.18
CA TRP A 340 21.88 1.49 7.05
C TRP A 340 20.63 2.36 6.88
N ILE A 341 19.94 2.73 7.96
CA ILE A 341 18.76 3.62 7.89
C ILE A 341 19.08 5.02 7.34
N LYS A 342 20.35 5.44 7.39
CA LYS A 342 20.83 6.74 6.88
C LYS A 342 21.24 6.71 5.42
N VAL A 343 21.41 5.52 4.83
CA VAL A 343 21.93 5.33 3.47
C VAL A 343 21.04 4.45 2.57
N ALA A 344 20.02 3.79 3.13
CA ALA A 344 19.07 2.98 2.38
C ALA A 344 17.70 3.68 2.29
N ALA A 345 17.21 3.91 1.07
CA ALA A 345 15.87 4.46 0.86
C ALA A 345 14.78 3.57 1.48
N ALA A 346 14.98 2.25 1.42
CA ALA A 346 14.09 1.26 2.00
C ALA A 346 14.00 1.31 3.55
N GLY A 347 14.86 2.10 4.21
CA GLY A 347 14.80 2.35 5.65
C GLY A 347 13.92 3.55 6.06
N ASN A 348 13.33 4.28 5.12
CA ASN A 348 12.62 5.54 5.37
C ASN A 348 11.27 5.53 4.62
N ASN A 349 10.13 5.75 5.29
CA ASN A 349 8.79 5.98 4.72
C ASN A 349 8.40 5.06 3.53
N GLU A 350 8.73 3.76 3.61
CA GLU A 350 8.57 2.85 2.47
C GLU A 350 7.10 2.50 2.23
N GLN A 351 6.31 2.36 3.30
CA GLN A 351 4.88 2.04 3.18
C GLN A 351 4.13 3.19 2.52
N ALA A 352 4.37 4.41 2.98
CA ALA A 352 3.79 5.64 2.46
C ALA A 352 4.14 5.87 1.00
N ARG A 353 5.41 5.67 0.58
CA ARG A 353 5.78 5.82 -0.83
C ARG A 353 5.04 4.85 -1.75
N MET A 354 4.81 3.62 -1.31
CA MET A 354 4.07 2.65 -2.13
C MET A 354 2.59 3.00 -2.26
N ILE A 355 1.96 3.40 -1.16
CA ILE A 355 0.56 3.83 -1.11
C ILE A 355 0.35 5.13 -1.88
N CYS A 356 1.27 6.08 -1.75
CA CYS A 356 1.25 7.36 -2.47
C CYS A 356 1.46 7.18 -3.99
N GLY A 357 2.11 6.10 -4.42
CA GLY A 357 2.44 5.87 -5.83
C GLY A 357 3.69 6.62 -6.31
N MET A 358 4.32 7.42 -5.44
CA MET A 358 5.56 8.12 -5.74
C MET A 358 6.80 7.26 -5.43
N GLY A 359 7.82 7.33 -6.30
CA GLY A 359 9.04 6.52 -6.21
C GLY A 359 10.00 6.94 -5.08
N TRP A 360 11.19 6.33 -5.05
CA TRP A 360 12.25 6.56 -4.05
C TRP A 360 12.96 7.92 -4.16
N GLU A 361 12.45 8.85 -4.96
CA GLU A 361 13.13 10.10 -5.28
C GLU A 361 12.83 11.20 -4.25
N ASN A 362 11.82 10.98 -3.41
CA ASN A 362 11.43 11.84 -2.30
C ASN A 362 11.39 11.02 -1.00
N PHE A 363 12.17 11.41 0.01
CA PHE A 363 12.36 10.66 1.26
C PHE A 363 11.26 10.88 2.33
N GLY A 364 10.11 11.40 1.90
CA GLY A 364 9.02 11.82 2.77
C GLY A 364 9.02 13.33 2.91
N ASN A 365 7.93 13.95 2.48
CA ASN A 365 7.63 15.37 2.63
C ASN A 365 6.11 15.48 2.85
N GLN A 366 5.63 16.70 3.09
CA GLN A 366 4.20 16.93 3.34
C GLN A 366 3.32 16.41 2.20
N THR A 367 3.74 16.57 0.94
CA THR A 367 2.98 16.05 -0.22
C THR A 367 2.82 14.52 -0.20
N ILE A 368 3.87 13.78 0.16
CA ILE A 368 3.77 12.31 0.31
C ILE A 368 2.85 11.96 1.48
N TYR A 369 2.95 12.69 2.59
CA TYR A 369 2.10 12.48 3.75
C TYR A 369 0.62 12.65 3.39
N ASP A 370 0.26 13.80 2.80
CA ASP A 370 -1.12 14.12 2.44
C ASP A 370 -1.70 13.08 1.49
N ILE A 371 -0.97 12.74 0.42
CA ILE A 371 -1.44 11.77 -0.58
C ILE A 371 -1.53 10.36 0.00
N ALA A 372 -0.56 9.93 0.80
CA ALA A 372 -0.58 8.57 1.36
C ALA A 372 -1.76 8.37 2.31
N LEU A 373 -2.00 9.35 3.20
CA LEU A 373 -3.15 9.32 4.12
C LEU A 373 -4.47 9.43 3.36
N HIS A 374 -4.55 10.31 2.36
CA HIS A 374 -5.73 10.46 1.51
C HIS A 374 -6.08 9.17 0.78
N HIS A 375 -5.11 8.54 0.09
CA HIS A 375 -5.36 7.26 -0.58
C HIS A 375 -5.79 6.19 0.42
N LEU A 376 -5.09 6.04 1.56
CA LEU A 376 -5.44 5.04 2.56
C LEU A 376 -6.87 5.22 3.07
N LYS A 377 -7.30 6.48 3.30
CA LYS A 377 -8.63 6.81 3.76
C LYS A 377 -9.69 6.62 2.67
N HIS A 378 -9.47 7.16 1.48
CA HIS A 378 -10.52 7.35 0.47
C HIS A 378 -10.45 6.40 -0.74
N THR A 379 -9.38 5.60 -0.88
CA THR A 379 -9.25 4.64 -1.98
C THR A 379 -9.11 3.18 -1.54
N PHE A 380 -8.36 2.90 -0.48
CA PHE A 380 -8.12 1.51 -0.06
C PHE A 380 -9.36 0.91 0.60
N LYS A 381 -9.93 -0.11 -0.05
CA LYS A 381 -11.15 -0.81 0.37
C LYS A 381 -10.88 -1.98 1.32
N PHE A 382 -9.61 -2.30 1.56
CA PHE A 382 -9.18 -3.25 2.58
C PHE A 382 -7.78 -2.87 3.09
N VAL A 383 -7.61 -2.87 4.41
CA VAL A 383 -6.32 -2.67 5.08
C VAL A 383 -6.11 -3.76 6.13
N GLY A 384 -5.10 -4.61 5.91
CA GLY A 384 -4.66 -5.63 6.88
C GLY A 384 -3.47 -5.20 7.72
N ILE A 385 -3.25 -5.90 8.85
CA ILE A 385 -2.15 -5.65 9.80
C ILE A 385 -1.29 -6.91 9.97
N THR A 386 0.03 -6.78 9.84
CA THR A 386 1.00 -7.90 9.86
C THR A 386 1.06 -8.62 11.20
N GLU A 387 0.92 -7.87 12.27
CA GLU A 387 0.91 -8.32 13.65
C GLU A 387 -0.31 -9.21 13.92
N HIS A 388 -1.41 -8.95 13.21
CA HIS A 388 -2.67 -9.70 13.25
C HIS A 388 -2.90 -10.47 11.95
N PHE A 389 -1.86 -11.17 11.46
CA PHE A 389 -1.91 -11.77 10.12
C PHE A 389 -3.07 -12.77 9.93
N THR A 390 -3.37 -13.60 10.95
CA THR A 390 -4.43 -14.61 10.83
C THR A 390 -5.79 -13.94 10.66
N GLU A 391 -6.06 -12.97 11.52
CA GLU A 391 -7.25 -12.14 11.54
C GLU A 391 -7.36 -11.36 10.24
N SER A 392 -6.27 -10.74 9.77
CA SER A 392 -6.23 -10.02 8.51
C SER A 392 -6.54 -10.89 7.29
N LEU A 393 -6.18 -12.18 7.32
CA LEU A 393 -6.56 -13.11 6.25
C LEU A 393 -8.03 -13.50 6.29
N VAL A 394 -8.59 -13.72 7.48
CA VAL A 394 -10.04 -13.95 7.65
C VAL A 394 -10.79 -12.69 7.19
N LEU A 395 -10.31 -11.51 7.56
CA LEU A 395 -10.85 -10.24 7.11
C LEU A 395 -10.78 -10.12 5.58
N LEU A 396 -9.62 -10.38 4.98
CA LEU A 396 -9.45 -10.35 3.51
C LEU A 396 -10.44 -11.30 2.81
N SER A 397 -10.77 -12.45 3.40
CA SER A 397 -11.74 -13.38 2.82
C SER A 397 -13.15 -12.77 2.66
N HIS A 398 -13.56 -11.87 3.56
CA HIS A 398 -14.83 -11.14 3.44
C HIS A 398 -14.82 -10.17 2.25
N TYR A 399 -13.70 -9.50 2.00
CA TYR A 399 -13.62 -8.51 0.91
C TYR A 399 -13.33 -9.14 -0.46
N SER A 400 -12.54 -10.21 -0.50
CA SER A 400 -12.08 -10.86 -1.74
C SER A 400 -12.89 -12.10 -2.14
N GLY A 401 -13.63 -12.70 -1.20
CA GLY A 401 -14.25 -14.01 -1.35
C GLY A 401 -13.29 -15.19 -1.33
N PHE A 402 -12.01 -14.99 -0.97
CA PHE A 402 -11.01 -16.06 -0.96
C PHE A 402 -11.39 -17.21 -0.02
N GLN A 403 -11.33 -18.44 -0.52
CA GLN A 403 -11.69 -19.66 0.21
C GLN A 403 -10.45 -20.39 0.75
N ASN A 404 -9.33 -20.34 0.02
CA ASN A 404 -8.08 -21.01 0.39
C ASN A 404 -7.09 -20.03 1.01
N ILE A 405 -7.37 -19.59 2.24
CA ILE A 405 -6.52 -18.64 2.98
C ILE A 405 -5.48 -19.32 3.89
N ARG A 406 -5.35 -20.66 3.80
CA ARG A 406 -4.42 -21.46 4.63
C ARG A 406 -2.98 -21.04 4.43
N TYR A 407 -2.21 -20.90 5.51
CA TYR A 407 -0.78 -20.63 5.42
C TYR A 407 0.01 -21.41 6.47
N SER A 408 1.29 -21.63 6.21
CA SER A 408 2.23 -22.15 7.20
C SER A 408 2.99 -20.99 7.84
N LYS A 409 3.03 -20.95 9.18
CA LYS A 409 3.89 -20.02 9.91
C LYS A 409 5.33 -20.49 9.75
N VAL A 410 5.98 -20.09 8.68
CA VAL A 410 7.43 -20.29 8.55
C VAL A 410 8.09 -19.23 9.43
N ASN A 411 8.65 -19.65 10.57
CA ASN A 411 9.48 -18.80 11.44
C ASN A 411 10.77 -18.42 10.69
N THR A 412 10.65 -17.47 9.76
CA THR A 412 11.76 -16.95 8.94
C THR A 412 12.67 -16.00 9.73
N GLY A 413 12.33 -15.69 10.99
CA GLY A 413 13.03 -14.72 11.84
C GLY A 413 14.17 -15.26 12.71
N LYS A 414 14.71 -16.47 12.49
CA LYS A 414 15.72 -17.07 13.40
C LYS A 414 16.97 -16.22 13.64
N GLN A 415 17.25 -15.21 12.81
CA GLN A 415 18.40 -14.30 12.97
C GLN A 415 18.02 -12.82 13.05
N ARG A 416 16.74 -12.48 13.24
CA ARG A 416 16.31 -11.08 13.38
C ARG A 416 16.35 -10.67 14.85
N VAL A 417 16.94 -9.51 15.14
CA VAL A 417 16.79 -8.88 16.47
C VAL A 417 15.33 -8.45 16.65
N SER A 418 14.75 -8.69 17.84
CA SER A 418 13.41 -8.19 18.16
C SER A 418 13.44 -6.67 18.29
N VAL A 419 12.33 -6.02 17.98
CA VAL A 419 12.13 -4.60 18.23
C VAL A 419 12.43 -4.25 19.70
N ASP A 420 12.05 -5.11 20.64
CA ASP A 420 12.27 -4.90 22.08
C ASP A 420 13.75 -5.05 22.52
N LYS A 421 14.63 -5.44 21.61
CA LYS A 421 16.06 -5.66 21.87
C LYS A 421 16.95 -4.59 21.26
N ILE A 422 16.40 -3.64 20.51
CA ILE A 422 17.18 -2.50 20.02
C ILE A 422 17.19 -1.37 21.06
N PRO A 423 18.27 -0.58 21.13
CA PRO A 423 18.33 0.62 21.96
C PRO A 423 17.19 1.61 21.67
N ASP A 424 16.67 2.28 22.70
CA ASP A 424 15.54 3.21 22.57
C ASP A 424 15.85 4.45 21.72
N ASP A 425 17.09 4.92 21.73
CA ASP A 425 17.58 6.00 20.86
C ASP A 425 17.53 5.58 19.39
N LEU A 426 17.95 4.35 19.07
CA LEU A 426 17.85 3.79 17.73
C LEU A 426 16.39 3.59 17.30
N ARG A 427 15.51 3.13 18.20
CA ARG A 427 14.08 3.02 17.92
C ARG A 427 13.50 4.39 17.53
N LYS A 428 13.76 5.42 18.35
CA LYS A 428 13.30 6.79 18.08
C LYS A 428 13.85 7.32 16.76
N GLU A 429 15.12 7.08 16.45
CA GLU A 429 15.68 7.49 15.16
C GLU A 429 14.94 6.82 13.97
N ILE A 430 14.59 5.54 14.10
CA ILE A 430 13.81 4.84 13.08
C ILE A 430 12.40 5.44 12.96
N GLU A 431 11.73 5.72 14.08
CA GLU A 431 10.40 6.35 14.10
C GLU A 431 10.42 7.74 13.43
N GLU A 432 11.40 8.59 13.77
CA GLU A 432 11.56 9.93 13.19
C GLU A 432 11.80 9.86 11.68
N ARG A 433 12.62 8.92 11.20
CA ARG A 433 12.85 8.68 9.77
C ARG A 433 11.64 8.10 9.03
N ASN A 434 10.70 7.51 9.75
CA ASN A 434 9.52 6.84 9.22
C ASN A 434 8.23 7.52 9.72
N TRP A 435 8.27 8.81 10.01
CA TRP A 435 7.16 9.55 10.61
C TRP A 435 5.85 9.48 9.81
N ILE A 436 5.93 9.40 8.47
CA ILE A 436 4.75 9.22 7.60
C ILE A 436 4.21 7.80 7.77
N ASP A 437 5.09 6.79 7.73
CA ASP A 437 4.67 5.40 7.96
C ASP A 437 4.05 5.23 9.36
N VAL A 438 4.52 5.96 10.38
CA VAL A 438 3.93 5.97 11.74
C VAL A 438 2.51 6.54 11.72
N ALA A 439 2.29 7.68 11.09
CA ALA A 439 0.95 8.26 10.96
C ALA A 439 0.01 7.35 10.15
N LEU A 440 0.51 6.81 9.03
CA LEU A 440 -0.21 5.89 8.16
C LEU A 440 -0.60 4.60 8.89
N TYR A 441 0.29 4.05 9.72
CA TYR A 441 0.03 2.85 10.51
C TYR A 441 -1.01 3.09 11.62
N LYS A 442 -1.01 4.26 12.27
CA LYS A 442 -2.06 4.64 13.23
C LYS A 442 -3.45 4.63 12.57
N MET A 443 -3.59 5.27 11.40
CA MET A 443 -4.84 5.24 10.62
C MET A 443 -5.20 3.82 10.19
N ALA A 444 -4.22 3.02 9.78
CA ALA A 444 -4.42 1.64 9.38
C ALA A 444 -4.99 0.76 10.52
N LEU A 445 -4.51 0.95 11.75
CA LEU A 445 -5.05 0.26 12.93
C LEU A 445 -6.50 0.66 13.21
N GLU A 446 -6.84 1.94 13.05
CA GLU A 446 -8.21 2.42 13.19
C GLU A 446 -9.13 1.80 12.13
N ILE A 447 -8.73 1.87 10.86
CA ILE A 447 -9.44 1.25 9.73
C ILE A 447 -9.64 -0.25 10.00
N TYR A 448 -8.57 -0.96 10.35
CA TYR A 448 -8.59 -2.40 10.60
C TYR A 448 -9.61 -2.77 11.69
N ASN A 449 -9.64 -2.04 12.81
CA ASN A 449 -10.59 -2.30 13.89
C ASN A 449 -12.02 -2.00 13.44
N LYS A 450 -12.27 -0.86 12.77
CA LYS A 450 -13.60 -0.52 12.27
C LYS A 450 -14.10 -1.52 11.22
N GLN A 451 -13.22 -2.08 10.39
CA GLN A 451 -13.60 -3.14 9.43
C GLN A 451 -14.10 -4.40 10.16
N ILE A 452 -13.47 -4.76 11.28
CA ILE A 452 -13.91 -5.89 12.14
C ILE A 452 -15.25 -5.57 12.79
N ASP A 453 -15.39 -4.37 13.37
CA ASP A 453 -16.65 -3.94 14.00
C ASP A 453 -17.81 -3.94 12.99
N GLN A 454 -17.56 -3.51 11.76
CA GLN A 454 -18.58 -3.49 10.71
C GLN A 454 -19.04 -4.88 10.30
N ILE A 455 -18.14 -5.87 10.26
CA ILE A 455 -18.53 -7.27 10.02
C ILE A 455 -19.34 -7.83 11.20
N GLY A 456 -19.10 -7.31 12.41
CA GLY A 456 -19.63 -7.83 13.66
C GLY A 456 -18.53 -8.55 14.41
N ARG A 457 -18.03 -7.92 15.48
CA ARG A 457 -16.84 -8.35 16.22
C ARG A 457 -16.95 -9.78 16.74
N GLU A 458 -18.07 -10.14 17.36
CA GLU A 458 -18.30 -11.50 17.87
C GLU A 458 -18.26 -12.54 16.74
N PHE A 459 -19.00 -12.29 15.64
CA PHE A 459 -19.02 -13.18 14.49
C PHE A 459 -17.61 -13.39 13.91
N PHE A 460 -16.89 -12.28 13.72
CA PHE A 460 -15.52 -12.31 13.20
C PHE A 460 -14.56 -13.08 14.12
N GLU A 461 -14.64 -12.86 15.44
CA GLU A 461 -13.80 -13.56 16.41
C GLU A 461 -14.06 -15.08 16.43
N GLN A 462 -15.32 -15.50 16.30
CA GLN A 462 -15.67 -16.92 16.18
C GLN A 462 -15.17 -17.53 14.86
N GLU A 463 -15.24 -16.80 13.75
CA GLU A 463 -14.64 -17.24 12.48
C GLU A 463 -13.11 -17.42 12.60
N VAL A 464 -12.42 -16.46 13.24
CA VAL A 464 -10.98 -16.55 13.49
C VAL A 464 -10.66 -17.75 14.38
N ALA A 465 -11.43 -17.98 15.45
CA ALA A 465 -11.25 -19.12 16.35
C ALA A 465 -11.42 -20.45 15.59
N SER A 466 -12.49 -20.58 14.79
CA SER A 466 -12.75 -21.74 13.94
C SER A 466 -11.61 -21.98 12.92
N TYR A 467 -11.11 -20.91 12.29
CA TYR A 467 -9.97 -20.99 11.37
C TYR A 467 -8.69 -21.48 12.09
N LYS A 468 -8.38 -20.92 13.26
CA LYS A 468 -7.22 -21.31 14.08
C LYS A 468 -7.31 -22.77 14.52
N ASP A 469 -8.48 -23.21 14.99
CA ASP A 469 -8.70 -24.61 15.36
C ASP A 469 -8.51 -25.56 14.17
N ARG A 470 -9.07 -25.22 13.02
CA ARG A 470 -9.01 -26.05 11.82
C ARG A 470 -7.61 -26.19 11.23
N TYR A 471 -6.79 -25.13 11.29
CA TYR A 471 -5.54 -25.06 10.51
C TYR A 471 -4.27 -24.81 11.29
N LEU A 472 -4.35 -24.27 12.52
CA LEU A 472 -3.17 -23.90 13.32
C LEU A 472 -3.02 -24.72 14.61
N SER A 473 -4.05 -25.44 15.07
CA SER A 473 -4.04 -26.26 16.31
C SER A 473 -3.14 -27.51 16.27
N GLY A 474 -2.35 -27.71 15.21
CA GLY A 474 -1.43 -28.85 15.09
C GLY A 474 -2.09 -30.20 14.77
N LYS A 475 -3.43 -30.31 14.75
CA LYS A 475 -4.16 -31.54 14.39
C LYS A 475 -4.12 -31.86 12.88
N TYR A 476 -3.92 -30.84 12.03
CA TYR A 476 -3.68 -31.02 10.59
C TYR A 476 -2.20 -30.77 10.27
N LYS A 477 -1.42 -31.83 10.09
CA LYS A 477 -0.12 -31.72 9.41
C LYS A 477 -0.38 -31.25 7.98
N VAL A 478 0.19 -30.10 7.61
CA VAL A 478 0.13 -29.54 6.26
C VAL A 478 0.55 -30.61 5.25
N PRO A 479 -0.33 -31.03 4.32
CA PRO A 479 0.08 -31.94 3.26
C PRO A 479 1.10 -31.22 2.38
N ASN A 480 2.25 -31.85 2.20
CA ASN A 480 3.30 -31.38 1.31
C ASN A 480 2.80 -31.61 -0.13
N ILE A 481 2.01 -30.69 -0.69
CA ILE A 481 1.51 -30.80 -2.07
C ILE A 481 2.61 -30.34 -3.04
N LEU A 482 3.65 -31.15 -3.12
CA LEU A 482 4.58 -31.28 -4.24
C LEU A 482 4.97 -32.75 -4.34
N GLN A 483 4.00 -33.61 -4.65
CA GLN A 483 4.24 -34.94 -5.21
C GLN A 483 2.94 -35.46 -5.84
N THR A 484 2.60 -34.93 -7.01
CA THR A 484 1.72 -35.61 -7.95
C THR A 484 2.38 -35.58 -9.31
N THR A 485 3.07 -36.68 -9.64
CA THR A 485 2.83 -37.47 -10.86
C THR A 485 3.82 -38.64 -10.88
N LYS A 486 3.37 -39.83 -10.48
CA LYS A 486 3.65 -41.05 -11.22
C LYS A 486 2.37 -41.90 -11.20
N PRO A 487 1.84 -42.31 -12.37
CA PRO A 487 0.66 -43.15 -12.41
C PRO A 487 0.99 -44.58 -11.99
N SER A 488 0.08 -45.18 -11.24
CA SER A 488 0.06 -46.61 -10.94
C SER A 488 -0.38 -47.39 -12.18
N GLN A 489 0.36 -48.43 -12.55
CA GLN A 489 -0.20 -49.60 -13.22
C GLN A 489 0.26 -50.85 -12.46
N ASN A 490 -0.73 -51.60 -11.99
CA ASN A 490 -0.58 -52.98 -11.51
C ASN A 490 -0.67 -53.92 -12.71
N SER A 491 0.25 -54.89 -12.82
CA SER A 491 -0.03 -56.33 -13.01
C SER A 491 1.28 -57.10 -13.27
N GLU A 492 1.78 -57.75 -12.22
CA GLU A 492 2.37 -59.11 -12.08
C GLU A 492 3.22 -59.81 -13.20
N PRO A 493 3.99 -60.88 -12.82
CA PRO A 493 5.38 -61.09 -13.23
C PRO A 493 5.57 -62.23 -14.26
N ASP A 494 6.66 -62.20 -15.02
CA ASP A 494 7.61 -63.32 -15.15
C ASP A 494 8.69 -63.09 -16.25
N ARG A 495 9.87 -63.63 -15.96
CA ARG A 495 10.88 -64.25 -16.86
C ARG A 495 11.84 -63.41 -17.73
N ILE A 496 13.11 -63.48 -17.30
CA ILE A 496 14.33 -63.98 -17.99
C ILE A 496 14.43 -63.72 -19.52
N ILE A 497 15.50 -63.04 -19.96
CA ILE A 497 16.60 -63.54 -20.85
C ILE A 497 17.48 -62.37 -21.35
N GLN A 498 18.76 -62.45 -20.95
CA GLN A 498 20.03 -62.19 -21.65
C GLN A 498 20.20 -61.07 -22.71
N SER A 499 21.24 -60.27 -22.43
CA SER A 499 22.44 -59.99 -23.26
C SER A 499 22.34 -59.23 -24.58
N GLN A 500 23.04 -58.09 -24.66
CA GLN A 500 24.30 -57.83 -25.41
C GLN A 500 24.45 -56.29 -25.57
N TYR A 501 25.40 -55.64 -24.91
CA TYR A 501 26.82 -55.41 -25.29
C TYR A 501 27.03 -54.37 -26.42
N ILE A 502 27.78 -53.30 -26.07
CA ILE A 502 28.75 -52.51 -26.87
C ILE A 502 28.12 -51.67 -28.01
N SER A 503 28.32 -50.35 -28.12
CA SER A 503 29.53 -49.53 -27.96
C SER A 503 29.29 -48.17 -27.35
#